data_AF-A0A7Y2L3Z1-F1
#
_entry.id   AF-A0A7Y2L3Z1-F1
#
_cell.length_a   1.000
_cell.length_b   1.000
_cell.length_c   1.000
_cell.angle_alpha   90.00
_cell.angle_beta   90.00
_cell.angle_gamma   90.00
#
_symmetry.space_group_name_H-M   'P 1'
#
loop_
_entity.id
_entity.type
_entity.pdbx_description
1 polymer ?
#
loop_
_entity_poly.entity_id
_entity_poly.type
_entity_poly.pdbx_seq_one_letter_code
_entity_poly.pdbx_strand_id
1 'polypeptide(L)'
;MREVFICDAIRTPIGRFGAGLAAVRADDLAAVPIKALIERNPGVNWNEVDEVFFGCANQAGEDNRNVARMAALLAGLPETIPGVTLNRLCASGMDAIGTAFRAIASGEMELAIAGGVESMSRAPFVMGKADAAFSRNMKLEDT
;
A
#
# COMPACT_ATOMS: atom_id res chain seq x y z
N MET A 1 16.52 -18.20 13.51
CA MET A 1 15.55 -17.17 13.08
C MET A 1 15.94 -15.90 13.78
N ARG A 2 16.12 -14.79 13.06
CA ARG A 2 16.53 -13.52 13.67
C ARG A 2 15.37 -12.94 14.49
N GLU A 3 15.69 -12.22 15.56
CA GLU A 3 14.70 -11.39 16.24
C GLU A 3 14.33 -10.21 15.32
N VAL A 4 13.05 -9.88 15.28
CA VAL A 4 12.53 -8.80 14.44
C VAL A 4 11.77 -7.84 15.34
N PHE A 5 12.11 -6.56 15.25
CA PHE A 5 11.56 -5.52 16.11
C PHE A 5 10.67 -4.57 15.30
N ILE A 6 9.53 -4.18 15.90
CA ILE A 6 8.75 -3.03 15.42
C ILE A 6 9.32 -1.80 16.10
N CYS A 7 9.86 -0.86 15.31
CA CYS A 7 10.57 0.30 15.82
C CYS A 7 9.66 1.54 16.02
N ASP A 8 9.06 2.04 14.94
CA ASP A 8 8.10 3.15 14.96
C ASP A 8 6.84 2.76 14.18
N ALA A 9 5.71 3.38 14.50
CA ALA A 9 4.43 3.12 13.87
C ALA A 9 3.56 4.37 13.86
N ILE A 10 2.88 4.60 12.74
CA ILE A 10 2.00 5.75 12.55
C ILE A 10 0.86 5.39 11.59
N ARG A 11 -0.24 6.15 11.65
CA ARG A 11 -1.38 6.01 10.74
C ARG A 11 -2.03 7.37 10.48
N THR A 12 -2.80 7.45 9.40
CA THR A 12 -3.73 8.56 9.16
C THR A 12 -4.93 8.46 10.12
N PRO A 13 -5.71 9.55 10.28
CA PRO A 13 -7.09 9.45 10.77
C PRO A 13 -7.92 8.53 9.86
N ILE A 14 -8.97 7.91 10.40
CA ILE A 14 -9.89 7.10 9.59
C ILE A 14 -11.06 7.99 9.15
N GLY A 15 -11.19 8.22 7.85
CA GLY A 15 -12.28 9.00 7.27
C GLY A 15 -13.55 8.17 7.08
N ARG A 16 -14.73 8.80 7.22
CA ARG A 16 -16.01 8.19 6.80
C ARG A 16 -16.11 8.18 5.26
N PHE A 17 -16.87 7.24 4.70
CA PHE A 17 -17.15 7.19 3.26
C PHE A 17 -17.71 8.54 2.76
N GLY A 18 -17.11 9.08 1.69
CA GLY A 18 -17.50 10.37 1.11
C GLY A 18 -17.19 11.60 1.98
N ALA A 19 -16.38 11.46 3.05
CA ALA A 19 -16.09 12.54 3.99
C ALA A 19 -14.61 13.00 3.94
N GLY A 20 -14.02 13.32 5.10
CA GLY A 20 -12.80 14.15 5.20
C GLY A 20 -11.54 13.68 4.48
N LEU A 21 -11.46 12.43 4.01
CA LEU A 21 -10.34 11.91 3.21
C LEU A 21 -10.74 11.51 1.78
N ALA A 22 -12.00 11.67 1.38
CA ALA A 22 -12.50 11.20 0.09
C ALA A 22 -11.89 11.92 -1.12
N ALA A 23 -11.33 13.12 -0.91
CA ALA A 23 -10.63 13.87 -1.94
C ALA A 23 -9.15 13.48 -2.11
N VAL A 24 -8.59 12.70 -1.17
CA VAL A 24 -7.18 12.27 -1.21
C VAL A 24 -7.08 10.99 -2.02
N ARG A 25 -6.18 10.95 -3.02
CA ARG A 25 -5.95 9.75 -3.82
C ARG A 25 -5.45 8.59 -2.98
N ALA A 26 -5.74 7.36 -3.39
CA ALA A 26 -5.33 6.18 -2.63
C ALA A 26 -3.80 6.07 -2.50
N ASP A 27 -3.06 6.32 -3.58
CA ASP A 27 -1.59 6.33 -3.61
C ASP A 27 -0.98 7.50 -2.81
N ASP A 28 -1.58 8.70 -2.87
CA ASP A 28 -1.19 9.83 -2.02
C ASP A 28 -1.43 9.53 -0.53
N LEU A 29 -2.57 8.93 -0.19
CA LEU A 29 -2.92 8.56 1.18
C LEU A 29 -1.94 7.52 1.75
N ALA A 30 -1.49 6.58 0.91
CA ALA A 30 -0.48 5.59 1.25
C ALA A 30 0.90 6.21 1.54
N ALA A 31 1.25 7.31 0.85
CA ALA A 31 2.52 8.00 1.04
C ALA A 31 2.58 8.79 2.36
N VAL A 32 1.44 9.24 2.90
CA VAL A 32 1.38 10.04 4.15
C VAL A 32 2.12 9.39 5.32
N PRO A 33 1.83 8.14 5.73
CA PRO A 33 2.53 7.51 6.84
C PRO A 33 4.03 7.29 6.56
N ILE A 34 4.42 7.05 5.31
CA ILE A 34 5.84 6.89 4.94
C ILE A 34 6.59 8.22 5.14
N LYS A 35 6.02 9.34 4.66
CA LYS A 35 6.59 10.69 4.89
C LYS A 35 6.72 10.99 6.39
N ALA A 36 5.69 10.67 7.16
CA ALA A 36 5.73 10.84 8.61
C ALA A 36 6.83 10.01 9.27
N LEU A 37 7.05 8.76 8.85
CA LEU A 37 8.16 7.94 9.35
C LEU A 37 9.53 8.55 9.01
N ILE A 38 9.71 9.07 7.79
CA ILE A 38 10.93 9.77 7.36
C ILE A 38 11.22 10.96 8.28
N GLU A 39 10.22 11.81 8.51
CA GLU A 39 10.35 13.00 9.35
C GLU A 39 10.64 12.66 10.83
N ARG A 40 10.00 11.60 11.36
CA ARG A 40 10.11 11.18 12.76
C ARG A 40 11.42 10.48 13.09
N ASN A 41 12.09 9.89 12.09
CA ASN A 41 13.28 9.05 12.29
C ASN A 41 14.48 9.60 11.48
N PRO A 42 14.99 10.81 11.82
CA PRO A 42 16.05 11.47 11.05
C PRO A 42 17.42 10.76 11.11
N GLY A 43 17.59 9.81 12.04
CA GLY A 43 18.82 9.01 12.16
C GLY A 43 18.87 7.78 11.23
N VAL A 44 17.78 7.48 10.51
CA VAL A 44 17.71 6.32 9.60
C VAL A 44 18.33 6.66 8.25
N ASN A 45 19.22 5.79 7.76
CA ASN A 45 19.66 5.85 6.37
C ASN A 45 18.57 5.24 5.48
N TRP A 46 17.70 6.08 4.93
CA TRP A 46 16.56 5.63 4.12
C TRP A 46 16.96 4.90 2.82
N ASN A 47 18.22 4.95 2.39
CA ASN A 47 18.72 4.13 1.27
C ASN A 47 18.84 2.65 1.60
N GLU A 48 18.81 2.28 2.88
CA GLU A 48 18.97 0.90 3.38
C GLU A 48 17.62 0.21 3.60
N VAL A 49 16.49 0.83 3.23
CA VAL A 49 15.20 0.13 3.24
C VAL A 49 15.22 -0.94 2.14
N ASP A 50 15.10 -2.19 2.53
CA ASP A 50 15.14 -3.32 1.61
C ASP A 50 13.85 -3.49 0.83
N GLU A 51 12.69 -3.15 1.43
CA GLU A 51 11.38 -3.36 0.80
C GLU A 51 10.27 -2.56 1.50
N VAL A 52 9.27 -2.11 0.73
CA VAL A 52 8.01 -1.56 1.24
C VAL A 52 6.88 -2.55 0.98
N PHE A 53 6.30 -3.10 2.04
CA PHE A 53 5.17 -4.03 1.99
C PHE A 53 3.87 -3.31 2.36
N PHE A 54 2.94 -3.19 1.42
CA PHE A 54 1.60 -2.63 1.70
C PHE A 54 0.49 -3.63 1.43
N GLY A 55 -0.44 -3.77 2.35
CA GLY A 55 -1.71 -4.43 2.10
C GLY A 55 -2.70 -3.50 1.41
N CYS A 56 -3.37 -3.95 0.35
CA CYS A 56 -4.46 -3.22 -0.31
C CYS A 56 -5.45 -4.21 -0.94
N ALA A 57 -6.74 -4.09 -0.62
CA ALA A 57 -7.74 -5.08 -1.03
C ALA A 57 -8.32 -4.80 -2.43
N ASN A 58 -8.48 -3.53 -2.81
CA ASN A 58 -9.09 -3.14 -4.08
C ASN A 58 -8.11 -3.24 -5.27
N GLN A 59 -7.12 -2.34 -5.36
CA GLN A 59 -6.10 -2.30 -6.42
C GLN A 59 -6.61 -2.07 -7.85
N ALA A 60 -7.87 -1.69 -8.03
CA ALA A 60 -8.44 -1.38 -9.35
C ALA A 60 -8.47 0.13 -9.64
N GLY A 61 -8.38 0.97 -8.60
CA GLY A 61 -8.48 2.42 -8.67
C GLY A 61 -7.11 3.09 -8.76
N GLU A 62 -6.92 4.18 -8.02
CA GLU A 62 -5.64 4.90 -7.94
C GLU A 62 -4.56 4.10 -7.21
N ASP A 63 -4.96 3.01 -6.56
CA ASP A 63 -4.15 1.98 -5.91
C ASP A 63 -3.74 0.82 -6.86
N ASN A 64 -3.99 0.95 -8.16
CA ASN A 64 -3.57 -0.03 -9.16
C ASN A 64 -2.05 -0.10 -9.34
N ARG A 65 -1.60 -1.19 -9.98
CA ARG A 65 -0.20 -1.37 -10.43
C ARG A 65 0.82 -1.20 -9.30
N ASN A 66 0.58 -1.87 -8.17
CA ASN A 66 1.46 -1.93 -7.00
C ASN A 66 1.56 -0.61 -6.22
N VAL A 67 0.53 -0.31 -5.43
CA VAL A 67 0.44 0.91 -4.61
C VAL A 67 1.58 1.05 -3.60
N ALA A 68 2.17 -0.04 -3.11
CA ALA A 68 3.35 0.01 -2.24
C ALA A 68 4.51 0.78 -2.89
N ARG A 69 4.83 0.41 -4.14
CA ARG A 69 5.89 1.08 -4.92
C ARG A 69 5.51 2.51 -5.30
N MET A 70 4.26 2.76 -5.67
CA MET A 70 3.79 4.11 -5.98
C MET A 70 3.90 5.03 -4.75
N ALA A 71 3.47 4.55 -3.58
CA ALA A 71 3.52 5.28 -2.32
C ALA A 71 4.96 5.59 -1.89
N ALA A 72 5.88 4.63 -2.02
CA ALA A 72 7.30 4.85 -1.72
C ALA A 72 7.90 5.99 -2.55
N LEU A 73 7.65 5.99 -3.86
CA LEU A 73 8.09 7.06 -4.76
C LEU A 73 7.46 8.42 -4.42
N LEU A 74 6.13 8.45 -4.20
CA LEU A 74 5.41 9.67 -3.80
C LEU A 74 5.83 10.21 -2.43
N ALA A 75 6.33 9.33 -1.56
CA ALA A 75 6.89 9.67 -0.26
C ALA A 75 8.30 10.26 -0.33
N GLY A 76 8.97 10.18 -1.50
CA GLY A 76 10.34 10.65 -1.68
C GLY A 76 11.40 9.65 -1.20
N LEU A 77 11.05 8.38 -1.02
CA LEU A 77 12.04 7.33 -0.80
C LEU A 77 12.88 7.14 -2.09
N PRO A 78 14.18 6.78 -1.96
CA PRO A 78 15.03 6.43 -3.07
C PRO A 78 14.37 5.47 -4.08
N GLU A 79 14.55 5.76 -5.37
CA GLU A 79 13.96 4.95 -6.43
C GLU A 79 14.49 3.51 -6.48
N THR A 80 15.62 3.22 -5.83
CA THR A 80 16.18 1.88 -5.72
C THR A 80 15.40 0.96 -4.78
N ILE A 81 14.59 1.53 -3.88
CA ILE A 81 13.84 0.75 -2.86
C ILE A 81 12.65 0.06 -3.52
N PRO A 82 12.58 -1.28 -3.52
CA PRO A 82 11.45 -1.97 -4.11
C PRO A 82 10.17 -1.74 -3.29
N GLY A 83 9.04 -2.16 -3.86
CA GLY A 83 7.80 -2.24 -3.11
C GLY A 83 6.94 -3.38 -3.63
N VAL A 84 6.14 -3.99 -2.75
CA VAL A 84 5.19 -5.04 -3.11
C VAL A 84 3.86 -4.86 -2.38
N THR A 85 2.78 -5.03 -3.14
CA THR A 85 1.41 -4.94 -2.62
C THR A 85 0.82 -6.34 -2.43
N LEU A 86 0.29 -6.61 -1.24
CA LEU A 86 -0.33 -7.89 -0.88
C LEU A 86 -1.85 -7.75 -0.80
N ASN A 87 -2.56 -8.83 -1.18
CA ASN A 87 -4.00 -8.91 -1.03
C ASN A 87 -4.41 -10.19 -0.28
N ARG A 88 -4.87 -10.00 0.94
CA ARG A 88 -5.63 -10.97 1.74
C ARG A 88 -6.92 -10.31 2.26
N LEU A 89 -7.62 -9.60 1.37
CA LEU A 89 -8.83 -8.84 1.69
C LEU A 89 -8.62 -7.96 2.94
N CYS A 90 -9.51 -8.05 3.92
CA CYS A 90 -9.46 -7.29 5.17
C CYS A 90 -8.17 -7.51 5.98
N ALA A 91 -7.47 -8.62 5.77
CA ALA A 91 -6.24 -8.98 6.49
C ALA A 91 -4.96 -8.52 5.76
N SER A 92 -5.07 -7.82 4.62
CA SER A 92 -3.91 -7.47 3.78
C SER A 92 -2.83 -6.70 4.53
N GLY A 93 -3.21 -5.71 5.36
CA GLY A 93 -2.22 -4.93 6.14
C GLY A 93 -1.50 -5.79 7.20
N MET A 94 -2.20 -6.77 7.78
CA MET A 94 -1.57 -7.72 8.70
C MET A 94 -0.66 -8.71 7.97
N ASP A 95 -1.04 -9.14 6.77
CA ASP A 95 -0.19 -10.02 5.95
C ASP A 95 1.08 -9.30 5.48
N ALA A 96 1.01 -7.98 5.21
CA ALA A 96 2.18 -7.16 4.93
C ALA A 96 3.17 -7.14 6.11
N ILE A 97 2.68 -6.94 7.34
CA ILE A 97 3.51 -7.02 8.56
C ILE A 97 4.11 -8.42 8.72
N GLY A 98 3.29 -9.48 8.54
CA GLY A 98 3.75 -10.86 8.63
C GLY A 98 4.78 -11.24 7.57
N THR A 99 4.66 -10.69 6.36
CA THR A 99 5.59 -10.93 5.25
C THR A 99 6.91 -10.21 5.48
N ALA A 100 6.88 -8.94 5.90
CA ALA A 100 8.09 -8.21 6.32
C ALA A 100 8.82 -8.93 7.46
N PHE A 101 8.08 -9.39 8.48
CA PHE A 101 8.62 -10.21 9.56
C PHE A 101 9.35 -11.44 9.02
N ARG A 102 8.71 -12.22 8.13
CA ARG A 102 9.32 -13.45 7.58
C ARG A 102 10.60 -13.17 6.82
N ALA A 103 10.65 -12.10 6.02
CA ALA A 103 11.81 -11.71 5.23
C ALA A 103 13.02 -11.30 6.10
N ILE A 104 12.78 -10.56 7.19
CA ILE A 104 13.85 -10.20 8.14
C ILE A 104 14.26 -11.42 8.98
N ALA A 105 13.27 -12.20 9.44
CA ALA A 105 13.48 -13.40 10.25
C ALA A 105 14.29 -14.48 9.53
N SER A 106 14.14 -14.60 8.20
CA SER A 106 14.92 -15.49 7.33
C SER A 106 16.33 -14.95 7.03
N GLY A 107 16.58 -13.66 7.26
CA GLY A 107 17.85 -12.99 7.02
C GLY A 107 18.05 -12.51 5.58
N GLU A 108 16.97 -12.38 4.82
CA GLU A 108 17.00 -11.82 3.45
C GLU A 108 16.91 -10.28 3.44
N MET A 109 16.43 -9.69 4.53
CA MET A 109 16.29 -8.24 4.71
C MET A 109 16.74 -7.83 6.12
N GLU A 110 17.13 -6.57 6.28
CA GLU A 110 17.50 -5.95 7.56
C GLU A 110 16.48 -4.87 7.97
N LEU A 111 15.95 -4.10 7.01
CA LEU A 111 15.05 -2.98 7.26
C LEU A 111 13.90 -2.94 6.25
N ALA A 112 12.66 -2.99 6.74
CA ALA A 112 11.47 -2.93 5.89
C ALA A 112 10.41 -1.98 6.45
N ILE A 113 9.60 -1.41 5.56
CA ILE A 113 8.38 -0.69 5.93
C ILE A 113 7.20 -1.59 5.65
N ALA A 114 6.33 -1.80 6.63
CA ALA A 114 5.11 -2.59 6.47
C ALA A 114 3.86 -1.77 6.85
N GLY A 115 2.79 -1.89 6.07
CA GLY A 115 1.56 -1.16 6.32
C GLY A 115 0.43 -1.59 5.39
N GLY A 116 -0.47 -0.66 5.11
CA GLY A 116 -1.55 -0.86 4.15
C GLY A 116 -2.32 0.41 3.87
N VAL A 117 -3.10 0.38 2.81
CA VAL A 117 -3.94 1.50 2.38
C VAL A 117 -5.24 0.97 1.80
N GLU A 118 -6.31 1.74 2.02
CA GLU A 118 -7.58 1.53 1.36
C GLU A 118 -8.27 2.88 1.18
N SER A 119 -8.85 3.14 0.00
CA SER A 119 -9.65 4.33 -0.26
C SER A 119 -11.02 3.94 -0.81
N MET A 120 -11.88 3.42 0.08
CA MET A 120 -13.23 2.98 -0.30
C MET A 120 -14.07 4.11 -0.92
N SER A 121 -13.82 5.37 -0.56
CA SER A 121 -14.53 6.51 -1.14
C SER A 121 -14.17 6.77 -2.61
N ARG A 122 -13.04 6.22 -3.07
CA ARG A 122 -12.50 6.39 -4.43
C ARG A 122 -12.36 5.06 -5.16
N ALA A 123 -12.95 3.98 -4.63
CA ALA A 123 -13.06 2.70 -5.32
C ALA A 123 -13.82 2.91 -6.65
N PRO A 124 -13.25 2.51 -7.80
CA PRO A 124 -13.87 2.75 -9.08
C PRO A 124 -14.99 1.74 -9.35
N PHE A 125 -15.85 2.08 -10.31
CA PHE A 125 -16.62 1.05 -11.02
C PHE A 125 -15.71 0.29 -11.99
N VAL A 126 -15.95 -1.01 -12.16
CA VAL A 126 -15.33 -1.84 -13.19
C VAL A 126 -16.36 -2.31 -14.21
N MET A 127 -15.87 -2.50 -15.43
CA MET A 127 -16.64 -3.08 -16.53
C MET A 127 -15.85 -4.24 -17.13
N GLY A 128 -16.48 -5.41 -17.19
CA GLY A 128 -15.92 -6.57 -17.88
C GLY A 128 -15.71 -6.30 -19.37
N LYS A 129 -14.77 -7.02 -19.99
CA LYS A 129 -14.63 -6.98 -21.45
C LYS A 129 -15.88 -7.57 -22.11
N ALA A 130 -16.13 -7.16 -23.36
CA ALA A 130 -17.19 -7.74 -24.18
C ALA A 130 -16.99 -9.26 -24.34
N ASP A 131 -18.10 -10.01 -24.27
CA ASP A 131 -18.16 -11.45 -24.44
C ASP A 131 -18.17 -11.91 -25.91
N ALA A 132 -18.55 -11.01 -26.81
CA ALA A 132 -18.53 -11.21 -28.26
C ALA A 132 -18.28 -9.89 -29.02
N ALA A 133 -17.85 -10.01 -30.28
CA ALA A 133 -17.70 -8.87 -31.17
C ALA A 133 -19.06 -8.13 -31.31
N PHE A 134 -19.04 -6.80 -31.20
CA PHE A 134 -20.22 -5.94 -31.26
C PHE A 134 -21.30 -6.22 -30.19
N SER A 135 -20.94 -6.88 -29.07
CA SER A 135 -21.83 -7.04 -27.92
C SER A 135 -22.31 -5.68 -27.41
N ARG A 136 -23.60 -5.58 -27.09
CA ARG A 136 -24.24 -4.37 -26.56
C ARG A 136 -24.52 -4.45 -25.06
N ASN A 137 -24.15 -5.57 -24.43
CA ASN A 137 -24.33 -5.77 -23.00
C ASN A 137 -23.14 -5.14 -22.26
N MET A 138 -23.42 -4.14 -21.42
CA MET A 138 -22.44 -3.53 -20.51
C MET A 138 -22.91 -3.73 -19.07
N LYS A 139 -22.07 -4.34 -18.24
CA LYS A 139 -22.31 -4.50 -16.80
C LYS A 139 -21.24 -3.74 -16.03
N LEU A 140 -21.68 -2.75 -15.25
CA LEU A 140 -20.86 -2.01 -14.31
C LEU A 140 -21.03 -2.61 -12.92
N GLU A 141 -19.93 -2.79 -12.19
CA GLU A 141 -19.90 -3.33 -10.83
C GLU A 141 -18.98 -2.49 -9.95
N ASP A 142 -19.27 -2.45 -8.65
CA ASP A 142 -18.34 -1.91 -7.66
C ASP A 142 -17.13 -2.85 -7.52
N THR A 143 -15.98 -2.28 -7.17
CA THR A 143 -14.73 -3.02 -6.89
C THR A 143 -14.54 -3.33 -5.42
#